data_AF-A0A9E5Q2I4-F1
#
_entry.id   AF-A0A9E5Q2I4-F1
#
_cell.length_a   1.000
_cell.length_b   1.000
_cell.length_c   1.000
_cell.angle_alpha   90.00
_cell.angle_beta   90.00
_cell.angle_gamma   90.00
#
_symmetry.space_group_name_H-M   'P 1'
#
loop_
_entity.id
_entity.type
_entity.pdbx_description
1 polymer ?
#
loop_
_entity_poly.entity_id
_entity_poly.type
_entity_poly.pdbx_seq_one_letter_code
_entity_poly.pdbx_strand_id
1 'polypeptide(L)'
;MPLADFPRRPLAHLPTPLERLTRLTEVLGGPNIWIKRDDCTGLAGGGNKTRKLEYLMAAARKHGADTVITLGAVQSNHARQTAAAAARVGMQCHLLLENIGADTDRDYRGNGNILLDRILDARVHVLPTDTDLD
;
A
#
# COMPACT_ATOMS: atom_id res chain seq x y z
N MET A 1 -12.81 -22.42 -9.30
CA MET A 1 -13.26 -21.74 -8.08
C MET A 1 -13.57 -20.29 -8.41
N PRO A 2 -14.80 -19.80 -8.20
CA PRO A 2 -15.16 -18.40 -8.42
C PRO A 2 -14.45 -17.47 -7.42
N LEU A 3 -13.86 -16.37 -7.90
CA LEU A 3 -13.25 -15.35 -7.04
C LEU A 3 -14.28 -14.69 -6.10
N ALA A 4 -15.56 -14.69 -6.49
CA ALA A 4 -16.67 -14.15 -5.72
C ALA A 4 -16.90 -14.88 -4.38
N ASP A 5 -16.37 -16.11 -4.23
CA ASP A 5 -16.53 -16.91 -3.00
C ASP A 5 -15.63 -16.42 -1.86
N PHE A 6 -14.62 -15.59 -2.15
CA PHE A 6 -13.71 -15.06 -1.15
C PHE A 6 -14.24 -13.74 -0.56
N PRO A 7 -14.21 -13.58 0.77
CA PRO A 7 -14.69 -12.34 1.40
C PRO A 7 -13.84 -11.15 0.95
N ARG A 8 -14.52 -10.06 0.56
CA ARG A 8 -13.90 -8.83 0.08
C ARG A 8 -14.50 -7.62 0.78
N ARG A 9 -13.66 -6.73 1.27
CA ARG A 9 -14.04 -5.43 1.83
C ARG A 9 -13.64 -4.36 0.82
N PRO A 10 -14.59 -3.64 0.20
CA PRO A 10 -14.25 -2.57 -0.73
C PRO A 10 -13.44 -1.46 -0.04
N LEU A 11 -12.23 -1.20 -0.56
CA LEU A 11 -11.29 -0.17 -0.10
C LEU A 11 -10.74 0.64 -1.28
N ALA A 12 -10.68 0.08 -2.48
CA ALA A 12 -10.18 0.74 -3.68
C ALA A 12 -11.29 1.37 -4.52
N HIS A 13 -10.96 2.45 -5.23
CA HIS A 13 -11.80 3.00 -6.30
C HIS A 13 -11.64 2.15 -7.57
N LEU A 14 -12.57 1.23 -7.80
CA LEU A 14 -12.53 0.26 -8.91
C LEU A 14 -13.76 0.39 -9.82
N PRO A 15 -13.64 0.07 -11.12
CA PRO A 15 -12.40 -0.27 -11.84
C PRO A 15 -11.49 0.96 -12.05
N THR A 16 -10.17 0.79 -11.99
CA THR A 16 -9.25 1.90 -12.32
C THR A 16 -9.11 2.08 -13.84
N PRO A 17 -8.85 3.29 -14.34
CA PRO A 17 -8.73 3.57 -15.77
C PRO A 17 -7.69 2.71 -16.50
N LEU A 18 -7.93 2.50 -17.80
CA LEU A 18 -6.95 1.99 -18.77
C LEU A 18 -6.69 3.11 -19.78
N GLU A 19 -5.46 3.61 -19.81
CA GLU A 19 -5.10 4.80 -20.60
C GLU A 19 -4.06 4.44 -21.66
N ARG A 20 -4.24 4.96 -22.87
CA ARG A 20 -3.26 4.80 -23.94
C ARG A 20 -2.15 5.83 -23.79
N LEU A 21 -0.90 5.39 -23.82
CA LEU A 21 0.26 6.26 -23.79
C LEU A 21 0.66 6.66 -25.22
N THR A 22 -0.17 7.50 -25.86
CA THR A 22 -0.03 7.88 -27.28
C THR A 22 1.34 8.47 -27.58
N ARG A 23 1.80 9.45 -26.80
CA ARG A 23 3.11 10.09 -27.00
C ARG A 23 4.28 9.11 -26.84
N LEU A 24 4.19 8.16 -25.90
CA LEU A 24 5.24 7.15 -25.71
C LEU A 24 5.26 6.13 -26.87
N THR A 25 4.07 5.75 -27.35
CA THR A 25 3.91 4.91 -28.53
C THR A 25 4.59 5.54 -29.75
N GLU A 26 4.38 6.85 -29.96
CA GLU A 26 4.99 7.63 -31.04
C GLU A 26 6.52 7.71 -30.90
N VAL A 27 7.03 8.05 -29.70
CA VAL A 27 8.48 8.18 -29.45
C VAL A 27 9.22 6.86 -29.69
N LEU A 28 8.59 5.72 -29.39
CA LEU A 28 9.18 4.39 -29.57
C LEU A 28 8.94 3.79 -30.96
N GLY A 29 8.24 4.50 -31.85
CA GLY A 29 8.09 4.14 -33.25
C GLY A 29 7.31 2.85 -33.51
N GLY A 30 6.41 2.42 -32.61
CA GLY A 30 5.69 1.16 -32.86
C GLY A 30 4.71 0.68 -31.80
N PRO A 31 5.14 0.28 -30.60
CA PRO A 31 4.31 -0.51 -29.72
C PRO A 31 3.10 0.29 -29.21
N ASN A 32 1.90 -0.29 -29.31
CA ASN A 32 0.71 0.27 -28.69
C ASN A 32 0.79 0.11 -27.17
N ILE A 33 1.24 1.15 -26.48
CA ILE A 33 1.45 1.09 -25.03
C ILE A 33 0.22 1.62 -24.29
N TRP A 34 -0.20 0.86 -23.28
CA TRP A 34 -1.30 1.18 -22.38
C TRP A 34 -0.84 1.06 -20.94
N ILE A 35 -1.45 1.84 -20.06
CA ILE A 35 -1.26 1.75 -18.61
C ILE A 35 -2.59 1.48 -17.91
N LYS A 36 -2.59 0.47 -17.04
CA LYS A 36 -3.67 0.25 -16.08
C LYS A 36 -3.36 1.04 -14.81
N ARG A 37 -4.16 2.06 -14.51
CA ARG A 37 -3.89 3.07 -13.48
C ARG A 37 -4.16 2.57 -12.06
N ASP A 38 -3.45 1.53 -11.64
CA ASP A 38 -3.56 1.00 -10.27
C ASP A 38 -2.99 1.95 -9.20
N ASP A 39 -2.26 2.98 -9.60
CA ASP A 39 -1.94 4.14 -8.76
C ASP A 39 -3.20 4.92 -8.35
N CYS A 40 -4.26 4.93 -9.18
CA CYS A 40 -5.51 5.65 -8.91
C CYS A 40 -6.52 4.88 -8.05
N THR A 41 -6.09 3.90 -7.24
CA THR A 41 -7.01 3.15 -6.35
C THR A 41 -7.47 3.95 -5.12
N GLY A 42 -6.96 5.17 -4.91
CA GLY A 42 -7.49 6.15 -3.95
C GLY A 42 -6.86 6.10 -2.56
N LEU A 43 -7.06 4.99 -1.82
CA LEU A 43 -6.75 4.86 -0.39
C LEU A 43 -5.37 5.42 0.00
N ALA A 44 -5.36 6.61 0.62
CA ALA A 44 -4.16 7.38 0.99
C ALA A 44 -3.13 7.51 -0.14
N GLY A 45 -3.55 7.83 -1.37
CA GLY A 45 -2.68 7.89 -2.55
C GLY A 45 -2.61 6.59 -3.36
N GLY A 46 -3.32 5.54 -2.94
CA GLY A 46 -3.55 4.33 -3.72
C GLY A 46 -2.30 3.52 -4.07
N GLY A 47 -2.43 2.69 -5.09
CA GLY A 47 -1.48 1.68 -5.50
C GLY A 47 -2.11 0.28 -5.61
N ASN A 48 -1.31 -0.65 -6.11
CA ASN A 48 -1.74 -2.03 -6.32
C ASN A 48 -1.96 -2.83 -5.02
N LYS A 49 -1.41 -2.40 -3.87
CA LYS A 49 -1.54 -3.12 -2.60
C LYS A 49 -2.95 -2.97 -2.04
N THR A 50 -3.62 -1.84 -2.28
CA THR A 50 -5.02 -1.64 -1.90
C THR A 50 -5.94 -2.74 -2.43
N ARG A 51 -5.75 -3.22 -3.68
CA ARG A 51 -6.52 -4.34 -4.23
C ARG A 51 -6.37 -5.64 -3.42
N LYS A 52 -5.15 -5.92 -2.95
CA LYS A 52 -4.85 -7.12 -2.15
C LYS A 52 -5.48 -6.99 -0.75
N LEU A 53 -5.36 -5.80 -0.17
CA LEU A 53 -5.86 -5.51 1.18
C LEU A 53 -7.39 -5.64 1.30
N GLU A 54 -8.16 -5.46 0.22
CA GLU A 54 -9.61 -5.69 0.25
C GLU A 54 -9.97 -7.10 0.76
N TYR A 55 -9.20 -8.12 0.36
CA TYR A 55 -9.43 -9.50 0.77
C TYR A 55 -8.83 -9.78 2.16
N LEU A 56 -7.60 -9.32 2.40
CA LEU A 56 -6.92 -9.55 3.67
C LEU A 56 -7.65 -8.90 4.85
N MET A 57 -8.14 -7.67 4.67
CA MET A 57 -8.91 -6.96 5.71
C MET A 57 -10.27 -7.61 5.95
N ALA A 58 -10.91 -8.14 4.91
CA ALA A 58 -12.16 -8.87 5.07
C ALA A 58 -11.94 -10.17 5.87
N ALA A 59 -10.85 -10.90 5.57
CA ALA A 59 -10.46 -12.08 6.33
C ALA A 59 -10.12 -11.73 7.79
N ALA A 60 -9.27 -10.73 8.03
CA ALA A 60 -8.91 -10.28 9.38
C ALA A 60 -10.15 -9.95 10.22
N ARG A 61 -11.11 -9.22 9.63
CA ARG A 61 -12.37 -8.87 10.29
C ARG A 61 -13.25 -10.10 10.57
N LYS A 62 -13.30 -11.06 9.64
CA LYS A 62 -14.01 -12.34 9.83
C LYS A 62 -13.44 -13.13 11.00
N HIS A 63 -12.13 -13.07 11.20
CA HIS A 63 -11.43 -13.72 12.32
C HIS A 63 -11.47 -12.92 13.63
N GLY A 64 -12.11 -11.75 13.66
CA GLY A 64 -12.18 -10.92 14.86
C GLY A 64 -10.87 -10.25 15.25
N ALA A 65 -9.93 -10.09 14.31
CA ALA A 65 -8.70 -9.36 14.56
C ALA A 65 -8.99 -7.88 14.86
N ASP A 66 -8.26 -7.29 15.79
CA ASP A 66 -8.33 -5.88 16.15
C ASP A 66 -7.12 -5.08 15.66
N THR A 67 -6.06 -5.77 15.23
CA THR A 67 -4.75 -5.19 14.91
C THR A 67 -4.18 -5.82 13.65
N VAL A 68 -3.59 -4.97 12.80
CA VAL A 68 -2.82 -5.38 11.62
C VAL A 68 -1.36 -5.03 11.84
N ILE A 69 -0.48 -6.00 11.57
CA ILE A 69 0.97 -5.82 11.64
C ILE A 69 1.54 -6.09 10.25
N THR A 70 2.41 -5.20 9.76
CA THR A 70 3.14 -5.43 8.51
C THR A 70 4.56 -4.87 8.59
N LEU A 71 5.41 -5.41 7.73
CA LEU A 71 6.81 -5.05 7.58
C LEU A 71 7.00 -4.15 6.34
N GLY A 72 8.11 -3.42 6.28
CA GLY A 72 8.55 -2.75 5.06
C GLY A 72 9.74 -1.80 5.26
N ALA A 73 10.11 -1.07 4.21
CA ALA A 73 11.03 0.07 4.34
C ALA A 73 10.31 1.31 4.89
N VAL A 74 11.06 2.28 5.43
CA VAL A 74 10.55 3.59 5.89
C VAL A 74 9.63 4.27 4.86
N GLN A 75 9.97 4.24 3.56
CA GLN A 75 9.13 4.83 2.51
C GLN A 75 8.21 3.80 1.81
N SER A 76 7.84 2.72 2.50
CA SER A 76 7.05 1.64 1.92
C SER A 76 5.63 2.09 1.54
N ASN A 77 5.33 2.02 0.24
CA ASN A 77 3.95 2.16 -0.25
C ASN A 77 3.01 1.09 0.34
N HIS A 78 3.53 -0.10 0.66
CA HIS A 78 2.72 -1.16 1.25
C HIS A 78 2.30 -0.81 2.68
N ALA A 79 3.25 -0.37 3.51
CA ALA A 79 3.00 0.02 4.89
C ALA A 79 1.92 1.10 4.95
N ARG A 80 2.06 2.14 4.13
CA ARG A 80 1.08 3.23 4.01
C ARG A 80 -0.30 2.82 3.57
N GLN A 81 -0.39 1.91 2.59
CA GLN A 81 -1.70 1.37 2.19
C GLN A 81 -2.30 0.47 3.27
N THR A 82 -1.48 -0.26 4.03
CA THR A 82 -1.94 -1.10 5.16
C THR A 82 -2.44 -0.26 6.32
N ALA A 83 -1.72 0.79 6.71
CA ALA A 83 -2.15 1.77 7.72
C ALA A 83 -3.49 2.39 7.35
N ALA A 84 -3.62 2.87 6.11
CA ALA A 84 -4.87 3.45 5.63
C ALA A 84 -6.03 2.43 5.62
N ALA A 85 -5.75 1.18 5.26
CA ALA A 85 -6.75 0.12 5.26
C ALA A 85 -7.21 -0.24 6.68
N ALA A 86 -6.27 -0.38 7.62
CA ALA A 86 -6.54 -0.64 9.04
C ALA A 86 -7.40 0.47 9.65
N ALA A 87 -7.00 1.74 9.47
CA ALA A 87 -7.77 2.90 9.91
C ALA A 87 -9.19 2.90 9.31
N ARG A 88 -9.33 2.57 8.01
CA ARG A 88 -10.62 2.52 7.31
C ARG A 88 -11.57 1.44 7.84
N VAL A 89 -11.03 0.33 8.35
CA VAL A 89 -11.83 -0.79 8.88
C VAL A 89 -11.93 -0.78 10.42
N GLY A 90 -11.33 0.19 11.09
CA GLY A 90 -11.37 0.35 12.54
C GLY A 90 -10.46 -0.60 13.30
N MET A 91 -9.31 -0.98 12.72
CA MET A 91 -8.28 -1.79 13.37
C MET A 91 -7.05 -0.94 13.70
N GLN A 92 -6.33 -1.31 14.75
CA GLN A 92 -5.01 -0.77 15.06
C GLN A 92 -4.01 -1.20 13.98
N CYS A 93 -2.96 -0.39 13.77
CA CYS A 93 -1.90 -0.73 12.82
C CYS A 93 -0.53 -0.57 13.45
N HIS A 94 0.29 -1.62 13.36
CA HIS A 94 1.70 -1.58 13.72
C HIS A 94 2.54 -1.79 12.45
N LEU A 95 3.50 -0.89 12.22
CA LEU A 95 4.39 -0.93 11.07
C LEU A 95 5.81 -1.15 11.58
N LEU A 96 6.43 -2.26 11.19
CA LEU A 96 7.85 -2.55 11.48
C LEU A 96 8.65 -2.13 10.24
N LEU A 97 9.36 -1.00 10.36
CA LEU A 97 10.00 -0.35 9.22
C LEU A 97 11.52 -0.33 9.34
N GLU A 98 12.21 -0.76 8.30
CA GLU A 98 13.67 -0.67 8.23
C GLU A 98 14.13 0.54 7.40
N ASN A 99 15.29 1.09 7.77
CA ASN A 99 16.00 2.03 6.90
C ASN A 99 16.73 1.24 5.83
N ILE A 100 16.20 1.24 4.60
CA ILE A 100 16.79 0.56 3.46
C ILE A 100 17.30 1.60 2.47
N GLY A 101 18.59 1.55 2.16
CA GLY A 101 19.25 2.43 1.19
C GLY A 101 20.35 3.30 1.81
N ALA A 102 21.12 3.97 0.94
CA ALA A 102 22.25 4.80 1.34
C ALA A 102 21.85 6.17 1.89
N ASP A 103 20.63 6.64 1.57
CA ASP A 103 20.16 7.97 1.93
C ASP A 103 19.04 7.86 2.97
N THR A 104 19.41 8.00 4.24
CA THR A 104 18.51 7.90 5.40
C THR A 104 18.46 9.22 6.16
N ASP A 105 18.52 10.33 5.42
CA ASP A 105 18.54 11.66 5.98
C ASP A 105 17.22 12.04 6.67
N ARG A 106 17.17 13.28 7.16
CA ARG A 106 16.00 13.80 7.87
C ARG A 106 14.77 13.83 6.97
N ASP A 107 14.92 14.15 5.69
CA ASP A 107 13.81 14.30 4.76
C ASP A 107 13.22 12.92 4.44
N TYR A 108 14.08 11.92 4.19
CA TYR A 108 13.67 10.53 3.99
C TYR A 108 12.83 9.98 5.15
N ARG A 109 13.14 10.37 6.40
CA ARG A 109 12.44 9.93 7.63
C ARG A 109 11.26 10.82 8.04
N GLY A 110 11.09 11.96 7.38
CA GLY A 110 10.17 13.02 7.77
C GLY A 110 9.02 13.28 6.80
N ASN A 111 9.10 12.81 5.55
CA ASN A 111 8.14 13.12 4.49
C ASN A 111 7.49 11.86 3.88
N GLY A 112 6.72 12.03 2.79
CA GLY A 112 6.26 10.92 1.97
C GLY A 112 5.36 9.92 2.72
N ASN A 113 5.62 8.62 2.52
CA ASN A 113 4.80 7.54 3.06
C ASN A 113 4.85 7.49 4.60
N ILE A 114 6.02 7.64 5.23
CA ILE A 114 6.12 7.61 6.71
C ILE A 114 5.38 8.77 7.38
N LEU A 115 5.30 9.93 6.72
CA LEU A 115 4.46 11.03 7.20
C LEU A 115 2.98 10.64 7.17
N LEU A 116 2.52 10.03 6.08
CA LEU A 116 1.15 9.54 5.96
C LEU A 116 0.84 8.43 6.98
N ASP A 117 1.78 7.51 7.23
CA ASP A 117 1.65 6.47 8.26
C ASP A 117 1.31 7.06 9.62
N ARG A 118 2.03 8.12 10.03
CA ARG A 118 1.80 8.83 11.29
C ARG A 118 0.47 9.57 11.31
N ILE A 119 0.10 10.23 10.21
CA ILE A 119 -1.20 10.93 10.09
C ILE A 119 -2.37 9.94 10.20
N LEU A 120 -2.19 8.72 9.71
CA LEU A 120 -3.16 7.64 9.77
C LEU A 120 -3.16 6.89 11.12
N ASP A 121 -2.45 7.43 12.13
CA ASP A 121 -2.36 6.90 13.49
C ASP A 121 -1.77 5.48 13.58
N ALA A 122 -0.92 5.10 12.62
CA ALA A 122 -0.19 3.85 12.70
C ALA A 122 0.97 3.97 13.70
N ARG A 123 1.19 2.91 14.49
CA ARG A 123 2.33 2.79 15.39
C ARG A 123 3.54 2.34 14.59
N VAL A 124 4.44 3.28 14.30
CA VAL A 124 5.66 3.05 13.52
C VAL A 124 6.82 2.66 14.43
N HIS A 125 7.40 1.49 14.16
CA HIS A 125 8.61 0.98 14.80
C HIS A 125 9.71 1.01 13.77
N VAL A 126 10.69 1.90 13.93
CA VAL A 126 11.86 1.94 13.05
C VAL A 126 12.93 1.02 13.62
N LEU A 127 13.32 0.01 12.86
CA LEU A 127 14.22 -1.04 13.27
C LEU A 127 15.60 -0.88 12.63
N PRO A 128 16.66 -1.42 13.26
CA PRO A 128 17.97 -1.58 12.62
C PRO A 128 17.83 -2.37 11.31
N THR A 129 18.66 -2.03 10.32
CA THR A 129 18.79 -2.83 9.10
C THR A 129 19.23 -4.26 9.47
N ASP A 130 18.69 -5.25 8.78
CA ASP A 130 18.95 -6.68 8.98
C ASP A 130 18.37 -7.23 10.30
N THR A 131 17.30 -6.59 10.81
CA THR A 131 16.56 -7.19 11.93
C THR A 131 15.90 -8.47 11.45
N ASP A 132 15.99 -9.55 12.23
CA ASP A 132 15.26 -10.78 11.95
C ASP A 132 13.76 -10.56 12.20
N LEU A 133 12.95 -10.71 11.16
CA LEU A 133 11.52 -10.40 11.14
C LEU A 133 10.65 -11.62 10.78
N ASP A 134 11.27 -12.79 10.62
CA ASP A 134 10.64 -14.08 10.32
C ASP A 134 10.61 -15.00 11.56
#